data_AF-A0A914QQT9-F1
#
_entry.id   AF-A0A914QQT9-F1
#
_cell.length_a   1.000
_cell.length_b   1.000
_cell.length_c   1.000
_cell.angle_alpha   90.00
_cell.angle_beta   90.00
_cell.angle_gamma   90.00
#
_symmetry.space_group_name_H-M   'P 1'
#
loop_
_entity.id
_entity.type
_entity.pdbx_description
1 polymer ?
#
loop_
_entity_poly.entity_id
_entity_poly.type
_entity_poly.pdbx_seq_one_letter_code
_entity_poly.pdbx_strand_id
1 'polypeptide(L)'
;MTVLGFDGLAISHGKAQGVPEDVLGIFRSIGSALGIAGALFYTVIEQKVGPRKTGLFGLILQQLFLWLCVLSIFLPGSPFDPIGYANEWTFNKWLTKFLSSIYISPALKTGLNENSTLHTSAATAITISEPSIVTFWNSFTFTGPMSSIIVFFCGITFARLGLWMADLSITQLMQEGIPEEERNTIFGVQNGLCQFFSGSFFSIFFILKMI
;
A
#
# COMPACT_ATOMS: atom_id res chain seq x y z
N MET A 1 -1.83 5.52 9.56
CA MET A 1 -2.13 4.18 8.99
C MET A 1 -3.17 4.37 7.88
N THR A 2 -2.81 4.19 6.62
CA THR A 2 -3.80 4.16 5.53
C THR A 2 -3.93 2.76 4.98
N VAL A 3 -5.17 2.42 4.64
CA VAL A 3 -5.54 1.19 3.94
C VAL A 3 -4.80 1.02 2.60
N LEU A 4 -4.39 2.13 1.98
CA LEU A 4 -3.55 2.21 0.77
C LEU A 4 -2.05 2.38 1.07
N GLY A 5 -1.59 2.09 2.29
CA GLY A 5 -0.17 2.09 2.61
C GLY A 5 0.60 1.17 1.66
N PHE A 6 1.87 1.49 1.41
CA PHE A 6 2.83 0.61 0.72
C PHE A 6 3.14 -0.62 1.59
N ASP A 7 2.10 -1.41 1.84
CA ASP A 7 2.06 -2.61 2.66
C ASP A 7 1.87 -3.83 1.76
N GLY A 8 1.86 -5.01 2.38
CA GLY A 8 1.89 -6.30 1.70
C GLY A 8 0.90 -6.47 0.53
N LEU A 9 -0.22 -5.74 0.51
CA LEU A 9 -1.19 -5.77 -0.60
C LEU A 9 -0.64 -5.18 -1.89
N ALA A 10 -0.14 -3.94 -1.86
CA ALA A 10 0.43 -3.29 -3.05
C ALA A 10 1.68 -4.03 -3.54
N ILE A 11 2.50 -4.52 -2.61
CA ILE A 11 3.69 -5.33 -2.91
C ILE A 11 3.30 -6.68 -3.52
N SER A 12 2.27 -7.34 -2.99
CA SER A 12 1.77 -8.62 -3.53
C SER A 12 1.18 -8.46 -4.94
N HIS A 13 0.51 -7.33 -5.21
CA HIS A 13 0.00 -7.01 -6.54
C HIS A 13 1.14 -6.76 -7.54
N GLY A 14 2.15 -5.98 -7.15
CA GLY A 14 3.36 -5.79 -7.97
C GLY A 14 4.09 -7.12 -8.23
N LYS A 15 4.21 -7.98 -7.22
CA LYS A 15 4.83 -9.31 -7.36
C LYS A 15 4.00 -10.25 -8.26
N ALA A 16 2.67 -10.20 -8.19
CA ALA A 16 1.78 -10.96 -9.07
C ALA A 16 1.90 -10.54 -10.54
N GLN A 17 2.27 -9.27 -10.78
CA GLN A 17 2.51 -8.71 -12.12
C GLN A 17 3.95 -8.88 -12.60
N GLY A 18 4.79 -9.59 -11.84
CA GLY A 18 6.19 -9.87 -12.20
C GLY A 18 7.15 -8.70 -12.01
N VAL A 19 6.80 -7.69 -11.22
CA VAL A 19 7.70 -6.57 -10.91
C VAL A 19 8.87 -7.06 -10.05
N PRO A 20 10.12 -6.75 -10.40
CA PRO A 20 11.30 -7.14 -9.62
C PRO A 20 11.25 -6.58 -8.20
N GLU A 21 11.72 -7.38 -7.24
CA GLU A 21 11.68 -7.07 -5.80
C GLU A 21 12.49 -5.81 -5.44
N ASP A 22 13.54 -5.51 -6.23
CA ASP A 22 14.38 -4.32 -6.08
C ASP A 22 13.60 -3.02 -6.29
N VAL A 23 12.72 -2.98 -7.29
CA VAL A 23 11.92 -1.78 -7.62
C VAL A 23 10.90 -1.51 -6.51
N LEU A 24 10.27 -2.57 -5.99
CA LEU A 24 9.35 -2.49 -4.86
C LEU A 24 10.06 -1.97 -3.59
N GLY A 25 11.31 -2.37 -3.38
CA GLY A 25 12.15 -1.86 -2.29
C GLY A 25 12.46 -0.35 -2.43
N ILE A 26 12.77 0.12 -3.64
CA ILE A 26 13.06 1.53 -3.92
C ILE A 26 11.84 2.40 -3.64
N PHE A 27 10.67 2.03 -4.12
CA PHE A 27 9.43 2.77 -3.83
C PHE A 27 9.11 2.83 -2.34
N ARG A 28 9.38 1.75 -1.59
CA ARG A 28 9.21 1.76 -0.13
C ARG A 28 10.17 2.74 0.55
N SER A 29 11.41 2.84 0.08
CA SER A 29 12.39 3.83 0.57
C SER A 29 11.92 5.26 0.27
N ILE A 30 11.49 5.53 -0.96
CA ILE A 30 10.96 6.85 -1.37
C ILE A 30 9.73 7.23 -0.54
N GLY A 31 8.83 6.28 -0.28
CA GLY A 31 7.66 6.52 0.58
C GLY A 31 8.02 6.85 2.02
N SER A 32 9.14 6.33 2.54
CA SER A 32 9.66 6.74 3.85
C SER A 32 10.20 8.17 3.82
N ALA A 33 10.99 8.51 2.80
CA ALA A 33 11.53 9.86 2.63
C ALA A 33 10.41 10.90 2.46
N LEU A 34 9.37 10.59 1.70
CA LEU A 34 8.19 11.45 1.53
C LEU A 34 7.34 11.58 2.80
N GLY A 35 7.34 10.57 3.68
CA GLY A 35 6.74 10.69 5.01
C GLY A 35 7.45 11.77 5.84
N ILE A 36 8.78 11.68 5.94
CA ILE A 36 9.60 12.69 6.62
C ILE A 36 9.42 14.08 5.97
N ALA A 37 9.42 14.15 4.64
CA ALA A 37 9.16 15.39 3.93
C ALA A 37 7.77 15.96 4.22
N GLY A 38 6.75 15.11 4.38
CA GLY A 38 5.40 15.49 4.79
C GLY A 38 5.35 16.13 6.18
N ALA A 39 6.14 15.62 7.14
CA ALA A 39 6.28 16.25 8.46
C ALA A 39 6.95 17.63 8.39
N LEU A 40 8.02 17.78 7.59
CA LEU A 40 8.65 19.08 7.40
C LEU A 40 7.69 20.07 6.73
N PHE A 41 6.99 19.62 5.70
CA PHE A 41 6.03 20.43 4.98
C PHE A 41 4.86 20.86 5.87
N TYR A 42 4.42 19.99 6.79
CA TYR A 42 3.47 20.34 7.84
C TYR A 42 3.94 21.53 8.67
N THR A 43 5.15 21.46 9.24
CA THR A 43 5.70 22.54 10.09
C THR A 43 5.78 23.89 9.36
N VAL A 44 6.07 23.87 8.05
CA VAL A 44 6.16 25.10 7.24
C VAL A 44 4.79 25.73 6.99
N ILE A 45 3.76 24.92 6.76
CA ILE A 45 2.40 25.44 6.48
C ILE A 45 1.70 25.86 7.77
N GLU A 46 1.87 25.11 8.84
CA GLU A 46 1.28 25.40 10.14
C GLU A 46 1.66 26.80 10.62
N GLN A 47 2.94 27.17 10.50
CA GLN A 47 3.46 28.51 10.87
C GLN A 47 2.75 29.66 10.15
N LYS A 48 2.11 29.42 8.99
CA LYS A 48 1.48 30.46 8.18
C LYS A 48 -0.05 30.46 8.26
N VAL A 49 -0.67 29.30 8.43
CA VAL A 49 -2.12 29.13 8.17
C VAL A 49 -2.87 28.53 9.36
N GLY A 50 -2.16 28.08 10.40
CA GLY A 50 -2.71 27.46 11.59
C GLY A 50 -3.13 25.99 11.38
N PRO A 51 -3.36 25.24 12.46
CA PRO A 51 -3.48 23.78 12.40
C PRO A 51 -4.74 23.29 11.67
N ARG A 52 -5.88 23.97 11.83
CA ARG A 52 -7.16 23.59 11.20
C ARG A 52 -7.12 23.64 9.67
N LYS A 53 -6.54 24.70 9.10
CA LYS A 53 -6.46 24.88 7.65
C LYS A 53 -5.38 24.00 7.03
N THR A 54 -4.27 23.80 7.75
CA THR A 54 -3.18 22.90 7.35
C THR A 54 -3.65 21.46 7.23
N GLY A 55 -4.47 20.99 8.18
CA GLY A 55 -5.05 19.65 8.10
C GLY A 55 -6.00 19.45 6.92
N LEU A 56 -6.86 20.44 6.66
CA LEU A 56 -7.73 20.40 5.49
C LEU A 56 -6.93 20.37 4.18
N PHE A 57 -5.85 21.15 4.10
CA PHE A 57 -4.94 21.14 2.95
C PHE A 57 -4.27 19.77 2.77
N GLY A 58 -3.82 19.13 3.85
CA GLY A 58 -3.27 17.77 3.82
C GLY A 58 -4.28 16.75 3.27
N LEU A 59 -5.54 16.82 3.70
CA LEU A 59 -6.62 15.96 3.21
C LEU A 59 -6.96 16.19 1.73
N ILE A 60 -6.97 17.45 1.27
CA ILE A 60 -7.17 17.78 -0.14
C ILE A 60 -6.02 17.22 -0.99
N LEU A 61 -4.79 17.42 -0.54
CA LEU A 61 -3.61 16.92 -1.24
C LEU A 61 -3.62 15.38 -1.33
N GLN A 62 -3.99 14.70 -0.23
CA GLN A 62 -4.17 13.25 -0.24
C GLN A 62 -5.27 12.80 -1.21
N GLN A 63 -6.42 13.47 -1.22
CA GLN A 63 -7.54 13.13 -2.09
C GLN A 63 -7.21 13.31 -3.58
N LEU A 64 -6.41 14.32 -3.93
CA LEU A 64 -5.95 14.54 -5.31
C LEU A 64 -5.06 13.40 -5.81
N PHE A 65 -4.12 12.93 -4.99
CA PHE A 65 -3.26 11.79 -5.35
C PHE A 65 -4.05 10.48 -5.41
N LEU A 66 -5.10 10.33 -4.59
CA LEU A 66 -5.99 9.18 -4.65
C LEU A 66 -6.81 9.16 -5.94
N TRP A 67 -7.27 10.33 -6.40
CA TRP A 67 -7.89 10.47 -7.72
C TRP A 67 -6.92 10.11 -8.86
N LEU A 68 -5.63 10.46 -8.73
CA LEU A 68 -4.59 10.07 -9.68
C LEU A 68 -4.40 8.54 -9.72
N CYS A 69 -4.47 7.85 -8.57
CA CYS A 69 -4.45 6.38 -8.52
C CYS A 69 -5.66 5.76 -9.21
N VAL A 70 -6.85 6.35 -9.04
CA VAL A 70 -8.06 5.88 -9.73
C VAL A 70 -7.93 6.10 -11.23
N LEU A 71 -7.43 7.26 -11.68
CA LEU A 71 -7.14 7.49 -13.10
C LEU A 71 -6.14 6.47 -13.67
N SER A 72 -5.14 6.07 -12.87
CA SER A 72 -4.15 5.04 -13.24
C SER A 72 -4.79 3.70 -13.63
N ILE A 73 -5.92 3.34 -13.03
CA ILE A 73 -6.62 2.08 -13.31
C ILE A 73 -7.30 2.06 -14.68
N PHE A 74 -7.61 3.26 -15.22
CA PHE A 74 -8.27 3.45 -16.51
C PHE A 74 -7.28 3.62 -17.67
N LEU A 75 -5.96 3.60 -17.42
CA LEU A 75 -4.97 3.66 -18.50
C LEU A 75 -4.93 2.34 -19.30
N PRO A 76 -4.75 2.41 -20.64
CA PRO A 76 -4.71 1.24 -21.50
C PRO A 76 -3.52 0.34 -21.14
N GLY A 77 -3.81 -0.93 -20.81
CA GLY A 77 -2.84 -1.89 -20.27
C GLY A 77 -3.21 -2.46 -18.90
N SER A 78 -4.30 -1.97 -18.29
CA SER A 78 -4.87 -2.47 -17.04
C SER A 78 -5.73 -3.73 -17.26
N PRO A 79 -5.51 -4.85 -16.54
CA PRO A 79 -6.29 -6.09 -16.67
C PRO A 79 -7.67 -6.04 -15.97
N PHE A 80 -8.19 -4.85 -15.67
CA PHE A 80 -9.45 -4.68 -14.94
C PHE A 80 -10.67 -4.74 -15.88
N ASP A 81 -11.34 -5.89 -15.95
CA ASP A 81 -12.66 -6.07 -16.57
C ASP A 81 -13.77 -6.16 -15.50
N PRO A 82 -14.36 -5.03 -15.06
CA PRO A 82 -15.35 -5.02 -13.99
C PRO A 82 -16.66 -5.74 -14.35
N ILE A 83 -17.03 -5.77 -15.64
CA ILE A 83 -18.25 -6.43 -16.13
C ILE A 83 -18.11 -7.96 -16.15
N GLY A 84 -16.92 -8.50 -16.43
CA GLY A 84 -16.69 -9.95 -16.42
C GLY A 84 -16.70 -10.51 -14.99
N TYR A 85 -16.00 -9.83 -14.07
CA TYR A 85 -15.92 -10.23 -12.66
C TYR A 85 -17.29 -10.19 -11.96
N ALA A 86 -18.10 -9.17 -12.23
CA ALA A 86 -19.43 -9.04 -11.63
C ALA A 86 -20.40 -10.17 -12.07
N ASN A 87 -20.25 -10.69 -13.29
CA ASN A 87 -21.08 -11.77 -13.82
C ASN A 87 -20.64 -13.17 -13.34
N GLU A 88 -19.36 -13.35 -13.00
CA GLU A 88 -18.84 -14.62 -12.45
C GLU A 88 -19.02 -14.75 -10.94
N TRP A 89 -19.21 -13.63 -10.24
CA TRP A 89 -19.38 -13.58 -8.80
C TRP A 89 -20.73 -14.18 -8.36
N THR A 90 -20.71 -15.32 -7.68
CA THR A 90 -21.90 -15.92 -7.06
C THR A 90 -21.57 -16.38 -5.64
N PHE A 91 -22.36 -15.93 -4.65
CA PHE A 91 -22.17 -16.25 -3.23
C PHE A 91 -22.06 -17.75 -2.93
N ASN A 92 -22.80 -18.60 -3.66
CA ASN A 92 -22.72 -20.06 -3.49
C ASN A 92 -21.35 -20.65 -3.88
N LYS A 93 -20.70 -20.14 -4.93
CA LYS A 93 -19.35 -20.58 -5.34
C LYS A 93 -18.27 -20.07 -4.39
N TRP A 94 -18.45 -18.84 -3.90
CA TRP A 94 -17.61 -18.25 -2.87
C TRP A 94 -17.66 -19.06 -1.57
N LEU A 95 -18.86 -19.40 -1.10
CA LEU A 95 -19.06 -20.09 0.18
C LEU A 95 -18.51 -21.52 0.15
N THR A 96 -18.63 -22.22 -0.98
CA THR A 96 -18.06 -23.58 -1.13
C THR A 96 -16.54 -23.56 -1.16
N LYS A 97 -15.91 -22.57 -1.82
CA LYS A 97 -14.45 -22.36 -1.74
C LYS A 97 -14.01 -22.05 -0.31
N PHE A 98 -14.75 -21.21 0.41
CA PHE A 98 -14.47 -20.90 1.81
C PHE A 98 -14.49 -22.14 2.69
N LEU A 99 -15.60 -22.86 2.67
CA LEU A 99 -15.75 -24.05 3.48
C LEU A 99 -14.68 -25.10 3.10
N SER A 100 -14.38 -25.28 1.81
CA SER A 100 -13.32 -26.20 1.37
C SER A 100 -11.91 -25.82 1.84
N SER A 101 -11.63 -24.52 2.03
CA SER A 101 -10.35 -24.05 2.59
C SER A 101 -10.25 -24.23 4.11
N ILE A 102 -11.39 -24.30 4.80
CA ILE A 102 -11.47 -24.56 6.24
C ILE A 102 -11.42 -26.05 6.54
N TYR A 103 -11.92 -26.91 5.63
CA TYR A 103 -11.75 -28.35 5.73
C TYR A 103 -10.28 -28.72 5.45
N ILE A 104 -9.48 -28.77 6.52
CA ILE A 104 -8.15 -29.38 6.53
C ILE A 104 -8.30 -30.81 6.00
N SER A 105 -7.95 -31.04 4.73
CA SER A 105 -7.67 -32.40 4.26
C SER A 105 -6.38 -32.85 4.96
N PRO A 106 -6.37 -33.94 5.73
CA PRO A 106 -5.14 -34.56 6.17
C PRO A 106 -4.50 -35.25 4.95
N ALA A 107 -3.88 -34.48 4.07
CA ALA A 107 -3.09 -35.00 2.96
C ALA A 107 -1.66 -35.29 3.46
N LEU A 108 -1.52 -36.25 4.37
CA LEU A 108 -0.25 -36.94 4.56
C LEU A 108 -0.16 -38.04 3.51
N LYS A 109 0.90 -37.93 2.69
CA LYS A 109 1.42 -38.84 1.66
C LYS A 109 0.72 -38.85 0.30
N THR A 110 1.40 -38.24 -0.68
CA THR A 110 1.87 -38.95 -1.89
C THR A 110 2.87 -38.05 -2.63
N GLY A 111 4.06 -38.58 -2.93
CA GLY A 111 5.05 -37.93 -3.81
C GLY A 111 6.44 -37.70 -3.22
N LEU A 112 7.09 -38.75 -2.71
CA LEU A 112 8.56 -38.80 -2.75
C LEU A 112 8.96 -38.87 -4.22
N ASN A 113 9.71 -37.89 -4.74
CA ASN A 113 10.90 -38.07 -5.58
C ASN A 113 11.33 -36.73 -6.22
N GLU A 114 12.23 -35.97 -5.58
CA GLU A 114 13.10 -35.03 -6.29
C GLU A 114 14.52 -35.12 -5.72
N ASN A 115 15.39 -35.79 -6.47
CA ASN A 115 16.83 -35.72 -6.30
C ASN A 115 17.29 -34.29 -6.60
N SER A 116 17.46 -33.46 -5.58
CA SER A 116 18.15 -32.18 -5.69
C SER A 116 19.49 -32.29 -4.98
N THR A 117 20.52 -32.39 -5.82
CA THR A 117 21.93 -32.43 -5.46
C THR A 117 22.36 -31.15 -4.76
N LEU A 118 23.05 -31.38 -3.65
CA LEU A 118 23.74 -30.41 -2.81
C LEU A 118 24.83 -29.71 -3.65
N HIS A 119 24.69 -28.40 -3.85
CA HIS A 119 25.74 -27.52 -4.38
C HIS A 119 25.79 -26.29 -3.47
N THR A 120 26.54 -26.37 -2.38
CA THR A 120 27.90 -25.85 -2.25
C THR A 120 27.97 -24.36 -2.57
N SER A 121 28.10 -23.58 -1.50
CA SER A 121 28.44 -22.16 -1.45
C SER A 121 29.55 -21.80 -2.43
N ALA A 122 29.32 -20.77 -3.25
CA ALA A 122 30.39 -20.03 -3.91
C ALA A 122 30.01 -18.55 -3.98
N ALA A 123 30.72 -17.73 -3.21
CA ALA A 123 30.77 -16.30 -3.37
C ALA A 123 31.13 -15.97 -4.82
N THR A 124 30.30 -15.16 -5.50
CA THR A 124 30.64 -14.64 -6.82
C THR A 124 30.50 -13.12 -6.79
N ALA A 125 31.56 -12.50 -7.30
CA ALA A 125 31.98 -11.13 -7.09
C ALA A 125 30.95 -10.07 -7.48
N ILE A 126 30.92 -9.00 -6.67
CA ILE A 126 30.35 -7.70 -7.03
C ILE A 126 31.26 -7.10 -8.11
N THR A 127 30.96 -7.32 -9.38
CA THR A 127 31.46 -6.50 -10.48
C THR A 127 30.59 -5.25 -10.58
N ILE A 128 31.17 -4.10 -10.24
CA ILE A 128 30.54 -2.78 -10.36
C ILE A 128 30.55 -2.41 -11.85
N SER A 129 29.44 -2.67 -12.53
CA SER A 129 29.18 -2.21 -13.90
C SER A 129 28.05 -1.16 -13.88
N GLU A 130 28.41 0.08 -14.22
CA GLU A 130 27.57 1.25 -14.48
C GLU A 130 26.64 1.76 -13.35
N PRO A 131 26.42 3.09 -13.26
CA PRO A 131 25.60 3.66 -12.18
C PRO A 131 24.16 3.16 -12.29
N SER A 132 23.78 2.29 -11.35
CA SER A 132 22.44 1.71 -11.15
C SER A 132 21.28 2.72 -11.19
N ILE A 133 21.57 4.00 -11.01
CA ILE A 133 20.61 5.11 -11.09
C ILE A 133 20.17 5.37 -12.55
N VAL A 134 21.04 5.29 -13.55
CA VAL A 134 20.68 5.62 -14.94
C VAL A 134 19.81 4.53 -15.58
N THR A 135 20.08 3.26 -15.27
CA THR A 135 19.27 2.12 -15.71
C THR A 135 17.87 2.13 -15.06
N PHE A 136 17.76 2.62 -13.82
CA PHE A 136 16.48 2.81 -13.12
C PHE A 136 15.56 3.83 -13.84
N TRP A 137 16.09 4.98 -14.27
CA TRP A 137 15.29 5.99 -14.99
C TRP A 137 14.81 5.49 -16.36
N ASN A 138 15.63 4.69 -17.06
CA ASN A 138 15.23 4.06 -18.31
C ASN A 138 14.20 2.93 -18.11
N SER A 139 14.12 2.35 -16.90
CA SER A 139 13.07 1.39 -16.53
C SER A 139 11.73 2.07 -16.21
N PHE A 140 11.75 3.38 -15.97
CA PHE A 140 10.58 4.23 -15.70
C PHE A 140 9.91 4.75 -16.98
N THR A 141 10.37 4.34 -18.17
CA THR A 141 9.79 4.77 -19.44
C THR A 141 8.33 4.35 -19.54
N PHE A 142 7.46 5.35 -19.68
CA PHE A 142 5.99 5.32 -19.64
C PHE A 142 5.32 4.55 -20.80
N THR A 143 6.07 3.74 -21.55
CA THR A 143 5.68 3.17 -22.86
C THR A 143 5.56 1.64 -22.80
N GLY A 144 4.76 1.12 -21.86
CA GLY A 144 4.42 -0.32 -21.77
C GLY A 144 3.30 -0.63 -20.75
N PRO A 145 2.83 -1.89 -20.65
CA PRO A 145 1.78 -2.31 -19.70
C PRO A 145 2.19 -2.15 -18.22
N MET A 146 3.49 -1.99 -17.95
CA MET A 146 4.05 -1.68 -16.63
C MET A 146 3.84 -0.21 -16.21
N SER A 147 3.39 0.66 -17.11
CA SER A 147 3.21 2.10 -16.86
C SER A 147 2.10 2.39 -15.84
N SER A 148 0.96 1.71 -15.93
CA SER A 148 -0.17 1.87 -15.00
C SER A 148 0.20 1.48 -13.57
N ILE A 149 1.07 0.48 -13.42
CA ILE A 149 1.55 -0.04 -12.13
C ILE A 149 2.52 0.95 -11.48
N ILE A 150 3.44 1.51 -12.27
CA ILE A 150 4.40 2.51 -11.81
C ILE A 150 3.68 3.80 -11.40
N VAL A 151 2.71 4.26 -12.19
CA VAL A 151 1.89 5.43 -11.85
C VAL A 151 1.06 5.19 -10.58
N PHE A 152 0.52 3.99 -10.42
CA PHE A 152 -0.18 3.58 -9.20
C PHE A 152 0.75 3.60 -7.96
N PHE A 153 1.95 3.05 -8.06
CA PHE A 153 2.94 3.09 -6.97
C PHE A 153 3.42 4.51 -6.67
N CYS A 154 3.65 5.34 -7.69
CA CYS A 154 3.94 6.76 -7.52
C CYS A 154 2.78 7.47 -6.79
N GLY A 155 1.55 7.28 -7.24
CA GLY A 155 0.36 7.90 -6.62
C GLY A 155 0.21 7.52 -5.15
N ILE A 156 0.38 6.24 -4.80
CA ILE A 156 0.37 5.78 -3.40
C ILE A 156 1.50 6.44 -2.59
N THR A 157 2.69 6.50 -3.19
CA THR A 157 3.89 7.03 -2.53
C THR A 157 3.77 8.53 -2.26
N PHE A 158 3.21 9.30 -3.19
CA PHE A 158 2.92 10.73 -3.00
C PHE A 158 1.73 10.99 -2.09
N ALA A 159 0.69 10.15 -2.10
CA ALA A 159 -0.44 10.25 -1.17
C ALA A 159 0.01 10.15 0.31
N ARG A 160 1.13 9.47 0.58
CA ARG A 160 1.73 9.36 1.92
C ARG A 160 2.20 10.71 2.48
N LEU A 161 2.60 11.66 1.62
CA LEU A 161 2.96 13.02 2.04
C LEU A 161 1.74 13.75 2.62
N GLY A 162 0.61 13.73 1.90
CA GLY A 162 -0.64 14.36 2.35
C GLY A 162 -1.19 13.71 3.62
N LEU A 163 -1.08 12.38 3.72
CA LEU A 163 -1.50 11.64 4.91
C LEU A 163 -0.70 12.03 6.15
N TRP A 164 0.63 12.08 6.08
CA TRP A 164 1.47 12.45 7.22
C TRP A 164 1.19 13.88 7.70
N MET A 165 0.94 14.79 6.76
CA MET A 165 0.54 16.16 7.07
C MET A 165 -0.82 16.23 7.78
N ALA A 166 -1.81 15.45 7.32
CA ALA A 166 -3.11 15.36 7.97
C ALA A 166 -3.02 14.74 9.37
N ASP A 167 -2.22 13.68 9.54
CA ASP A 167 -2.02 12.99 10.83
C ASP A 167 -1.41 13.91 11.90
N LEU A 168 -0.38 14.68 11.54
CA LEU A 168 0.21 15.70 12.42
C LEU A 168 -0.80 16.80 12.77
N SER A 169 -1.60 17.25 11.80
CA SER A 169 -2.60 18.30 12.02
C SER A 169 -3.71 17.89 12.98
N ILE A 170 -4.18 16.64 12.89
CA ILE A 170 -5.25 16.11 13.76
C ILE A 170 -4.69 15.93 15.17
N THR A 171 -3.46 15.44 15.29
CA THR A 171 -2.78 15.30 16.58
C THR A 171 -2.62 16.65 17.27
N GLN A 172 -2.19 17.67 16.53
CA GLN A 172 -2.05 19.02 17.08
C GLN A 172 -3.41 19.64 17.45
N LEU A 173 -4.43 19.43 16.64
CA LEU A 173 -5.78 19.91 16.95
C LEU A 173 -6.35 19.26 18.23
N MET A 174 -6.05 17.99 18.47
CA MET A 174 -6.42 17.31 19.73
C MET A 174 -5.61 17.83 20.92
N GLN A 175 -4.34 18.13 20.73
CA GLN A 175 -3.48 18.64 21.80
C GLN A 175 -3.87 20.06 22.24
N GLU A 176 -4.24 20.92 21.30
CA GLU A 176 -4.66 22.31 21.57
C GLU A 176 -6.15 22.44 21.93
N GLY A 177 -7.00 21.54 21.44
CA GLY A 177 -8.45 21.64 21.57
C GLY A 177 -9.05 21.03 22.84
N ILE A 178 -8.28 20.24 23.59
CA ILE A 178 -8.81 19.38 24.67
C ILE A 178 -8.13 19.70 26.01
N PRO A 179 -8.89 19.92 27.10
CA PRO A 179 -8.34 20.08 28.45
C PRO A 179 -7.62 18.80 28.91
N GLU A 180 -6.58 18.95 29.73
CA GLU A 180 -5.65 17.86 30.08
C GLU A 180 -6.33 16.67 30.79
N GLU A 181 -7.47 16.93 31.42
CA GLU A 181 -8.28 15.99 32.20
C GLU A 181 -8.89 14.88 31.31
N GLU A 182 -9.26 15.20 30.06
CA GLU A 182 -10.00 14.29 29.17
C GLU A 182 -9.16 13.80 27.98
N ARG A 183 -7.92 14.29 27.84
CA ARG A 183 -7.04 13.99 26.71
C ARG A 183 -6.85 12.49 26.51
N ASN A 184 -6.59 11.75 27.58
CA ASN A 184 -6.33 10.31 27.49
C ASN A 184 -7.56 9.50 27.03
N THR A 185 -8.77 9.91 27.43
CA THR A 185 -10.02 9.25 27.01
C THR A 185 -10.27 9.46 25.52
N ILE A 186 -10.09 10.70 25.03
CA ILE A 186 -10.33 11.02 23.61
C ILE A 186 -9.29 10.35 22.71
N PHE A 187 -8.02 10.33 23.10
CA PHE A 187 -6.98 9.57 22.39
C PHE A 187 -7.30 8.06 22.38
N GLY A 188 -7.83 7.51 23.48
CA GLY A 188 -8.28 6.13 23.57
C GLY A 188 -9.41 5.80 22.59
N VAL A 189 -10.44 6.66 22.50
CA VAL A 189 -11.57 6.48 21.56
C VAL A 189 -11.10 6.58 20.10
N GLN A 190 -10.23 7.54 19.77
CA GLN A 190 -9.68 7.67 18.43
C GLN A 190 -8.87 6.43 18.02
N ASN A 191 -8.02 5.92 18.92
CA ASN A 191 -7.26 4.71 18.65
C ASN A 191 -8.18 3.48 18.51
N GLY A 192 -9.21 3.37 19.35
CA GLY A 192 -10.23 2.32 19.26
C GLY A 192 -10.98 2.33 17.93
N LEU A 193 -11.40 3.51 17.45
CA LEU A 193 -12.03 3.67 16.14
C LEU A 193 -11.07 3.32 14.99
N CYS A 194 -9.81 3.75 15.08
CA CYS A 194 -8.79 3.41 14.09
C CYS A 194 -8.59 1.88 13.98
N GLN A 195 -8.54 1.18 15.11
CA GLN A 195 -8.44 -0.28 15.14
C GLN A 195 -9.71 -0.97 14.65
N PHE A 196 -10.89 -0.43 14.97
CA PHE A 196 -12.17 -0.96 14.48
C PHE A 196 -12.27 -0.91 12.94
N PHE A 197 -11.91 0.23 12.32
CA PHE A 197 -11.89 0.36 10.87
C PHE A 197 -10.80 -0.52 10.23
N SER A 198 -9.63 -0.62 10.86
CA SER A 198 -8.55 -1.50 10.40
C SER A 198 -8.98 -2.97 10.41
N GLY A 199 -9.68 -3.41 11.47
CA GLY A 199 -10.24 -4.76 11.58
C GLY A 199 -11.30 -5.04 10.52
N SER A 200 -12.19 -4.08 10.27
CA SER A 200 -13.23 -4.18 9.23
C SER A 200 -12.63 -4.30 7.83
N PHE A 201 -11.57 -3.53 7.52
CA PHE A 201 -10.85 -3.66 6.26
C PHE A 201 -10.23 -5.05 6.08
N PHE A 202 -9.54 -5.55 7.09
CA PHE A 202 -8.94 -6.89 7.03
C PHE A 202 -10.00 -7.99 6.85
N SER A 203 -11.13 -7.86 7.56
CA SER A 203 -12.26 -8.79 7.42
C SER A 203 -12.85 -8.79 6.01
N ILE A 204 -13.01 -7.62 5.40
CA ILE A 204 -13.50 -7.49 4.02
C ILE A 204 -12.50 -8.11 3.03
N PHE A 205 -11.21 -7.87 3.22
CA PHE A 205 -10.18 -8.46 2.35
C PHE A 205 -10.12 -9.99 2.47
N PHE A 206 -10.24 -10.53 3.68
CA PHE A 206 -10.34 -11.97 3.90
C PHE A 206 -11.54 -12.54 3.14
N ILE A 207 -12.72 -11.94 3.27
CA ILE A 207 -13.93 -12.30 2.53
C ILE A 207 -13.68 -12.22 1.00
N LEU A 208 -13.01 -11.17 0.52
CA LEU A 208 -12.80 -10.97 -0.91
C LEU A 208 -11.83 -11.98 -1.52
N LYS A 209 -10.75 -12.35 -0.80
CA LYS A 209 -9.73 -13.29 -1.26
C LYS A 209 -10.23 -14.74 -1.36
N MET A 210 -11.40 -15.02 -0.80
CA MET A 210 -12.08 -16.31 -0.87
C MET A 210 -12.91 -16.50 -2.14
N ILE A 211 -13.17 -15.41 -2.87
CA ILE A 211 -13.90 -15.39 -4.15
C ILE A 211 -12.97 -15.92 -5.25
#